data_AF-A0A960FYT9-F1
#
_entry.id   AF-A0A960FYT9-F1
#
_cell.length_a   1.000
_cell.length_b   1.000
_cell.length_c   1.000
_cell.angle_alpha   90.00
_cell.angle_beta   90.00
_cell.angle_gamma   90.00
#
_symmetry.space_group_name_H-M   'P 1'
#
loop_
_entity.id
_entity.type
_entity.pdbx_description
1 polymer ?
#
loop_
_entity_poly.entity_id
_entity_poly.type
_entity_poly.pdbx_seq_one_letter_code
_entity_poly.pdbx_strand_id
1 'polypeptide(L)'
;MTETLRSRRSNLAVPGSSPKMLEKAKGLPADQVFMDIEDAVAPIAKPDARKNIVAALNEGGYEGKVRVVRVNDWTTQWTYADVIEVVEGAGQNLDCIMLPKVQTPEQIVALDLLLTQIEKANGFEVGRIGIEAQIENALGLLNVDKIATASPRVETIIFGPADFMA
;
A
#
# COMPACT_ATOMS: atom_id res chain seq x y z
N MET A 1 -6.88 -19.13 9.03
CA MET A 1 -6.85 -18.14 7.93
C MET A 1 -6.10 -18.79 6.80
N THR A 2 -6.73 -18.97 5.65
CA THR A 2 -6.04 -19.41 4.44
C THR A 2 -5.15 -18.26 3.98
N GLU A 3 -3.83 -18.45 3.99
CA GLU A 3 -2.90 -17.49 3.38
C GLU A 3 -3.29 -17.29 1.92
N THR A 4 -3.67 -16.07 1.55
CA THR A 4 -3.92 -15.74 0.16
C THR A 4 -2.58 -15.61 -0.55
N LEU A 5 -2.11 -16.72 -1.14
CA LEU A 5 -0.87 -16.73 -1.90
C LEU A 5 -1.06 -15.97 -3.23
N ARG A 6 -0.60 -14.71 -3.28
CA ARG A 6 -0.57 -13.90 -4.50
C ARG A 6 0.85 -13.85 -5.06
N SER A 7 1.00 -14.00 -6.38
CA SER A 7 2.32 -13.95 -7.03
C SER A 7 2.92 -12.54 -6.93
N ARG A 8 4.21 -12.44 -6.59
CA ARG A 8 4.95 -11.17 -6.45
C ARG A 8 6.37 -11.25 -7.01
N ARG A 9 6.57 -12.00 -8.10
CA ARG A 9 7.91 -12.21 -8.72
C ARG A 9 8.45 -10.92 -9.34
N SER A 10 7.57 -10.02 -9.74
CA SER A 10 7.87 -8.70 -10.29
C SER A 10 6.91 -7.65 -9.72
N ASN A 11 7.49 -6.56 -9.20
CA ASN A 11 6.75 -5.49 -8.52
C ASN A 11 7.01 -4.17 -9.27
N LEU A 12 6.00 -3.67 -9.98
CA LEU A 12 6.09 -2.45 -10.77
C LEU A 12 5.68 -1.23 -9.93
N ALA A 13 6.62 -0.33 -9.70
CA ALA A 13 6.38 0.97 -9.08
C ALA A 13 5.77 1.95 -10.09
N VAL A 14 4.66 2.60 -9.73
CA VAL A 14 3.99 3.57 -10.61
C VAL A 14 3.58 4.81 -9.81
N PRO A 15 4.04 6.03 -10.15
CA PRO A 15 3.64 7.23 -9.44
C PRO A 15 2.16 7.52 -9.67
N GLY A 16 1.38 7.65 -8.59
CA GLY A 16 -0.05 7.98 -8.62
C GLY A 16 -0.34 9.36 -9.22
N SER A 17 0.66 10.24 -9.22
CA SER A 17 0.58 11.56 -9.87
C SER A 17 0.62 11.51 -11.40
N SER A 18 0.85 10.34 -12.02
CA SER A 18 0.95 10.19 -13.47
C SER A 18 -0.13 9.27 -14.04
N PRO A 19 -1.30 9.81 -14.44
CA PRO A 19 -2.35 9.04 -15.12
C PRO A 19 -1.86 8.28 -16.34
N LYS A 20 -0.90 8.87 -17.09
CA LYS A 20 -0.25 8.20 -18.23
C LYS A 20 0.49 6.93 -17.83
N MET A 21 1.20 6.94 -16.71
CA MET A 21 1.94 5.76 -16.25
C MET A 21 1.02 4.72 -15.62
N LEU A 22 -0.02 5.15 -14.90
CA LEU A 22 -1.09 4.27 -14.41
C LEU A 22 -1.74 3.51 -15.58
N GLU A 23 -2.14 4.22 -16.63
CA GLU A 23 -2.73 3.59 -17.83
C GLU A 23 -1.76 2.59 -18.48
N LYS A 24 -0.50 2.99 -18.65
CA LYS A 24 0.52 2.10 -19.23
C LYS A 24 0.74 0.83 -18.40
N ALA A 25 0.63 0.91 -17.07
CA ALA A 25 0.89 -0.21 -16.17
C ALA A 25 -0.09 -1.38 -16.36
N LYS A 26 -1.33 -1.10 -16.78
CA LYS A 26 -2.35 -2.11 -17.11
C LYS A 26 -1.82 -3.16 -18.09
N GLY A 27 -1.13 -2.71 -19.14
CA GLY A 27 -0.60 -3.57 -20.21
C GLY A 27 0.77 -4.20 -19.96
N LEU A 28 1.45 -3.92 -18.84
CA LEU A 28 2.81 -4.43 -18.58
C LEU A 28 2.78 -5.79 -17.87
N PRO A 29 3.70 -6.73 -18.17
CA PRO A 29 3.74 -8.04 -17.53
C PRO A 29 4.42 -7.97 -16.15
N ALA A 30 3.72 -7.38 -15.18
CA ALA A 30 4.07 -7.41 -13.77
C ALA A 30 3.06 -8.22 -12.96
N ASP A 31 3.55 -8.98 -11.97
CA ASP A 31 2.72 -9.72 -11.03
C ASP A 31 2.03 -8.78 -10.02
N GLN A 32 2.73 -7.73 -9.60
CA GLN A 32 2.24 -6.69 -8.71
C GLN A 32 2.45 -5.31 -9.35
N VAL A 33 1.48 -4.43 -9.16
CA VAL A 33 1.62 -3.00 -9.41
C VAL A 33 1.37 -2.29 -8.09
N PHE A 34 2.35 -1.51 -7.62
CA PHE A 34 2.11 -0.61 -6.51
C PHE A 34 2.06 0.83 -7.02
N MET A 35 0.96 1.49 -6.68
CA MET A 35 0.71 2.87 -7.04
C MET A 35 1.19 3.75 -5.89
N ASP A 36 2.18 4.59 -6.17
CA ASP A 36 2.92 5.33 -5.17
C ASP A 36 2.34 6.73 -4.94
N ILE A 37 2.11 7.09 -3.68
CA ILE A 37 1.71 8.43 -3.23
C ILE A 37 2.82 9.06 -2.36
N GLU A 38 3.93 8.34 -2.15
CA GLU A 38 5.00 8.72 -1.24
C GLU A 38 6.18 9.37 -1.97
N ASP A 39 7.35 8.72 -2.06
CA ASP A 39 8.58 9.36 -2.54
C ASP A 39 8.55 9.76 -4.02
N ALA A 40 7.82 9.05 -4.88
CA ALA A 40 7.70 9.41 -6.29
C ALA A 40 6.70 10.56 -6.55
N VAL A 41 6.08 11.12 -5.51
CA VAL A 41 5.04 12.14 -5.62
C VAL A 41 5.37 13.39 -4.80
N ALA A 42 5.50 14.52 -5.50
CA ALA A 42 5.71 15.82 -4.88
C ALA A 42 4.57 16.17 -3.90
N PRO A 43 4.85 16.84 -2.76
CA PRO A 43 3.85 17.15 -1.74
C PRO A 43 2.54 17.77 -2.25
N ILE A 44 2.65 18.73 -3.18
CA ILE A 44 1.49 19.42 -3.76
C ILE A 44 0.60 18.52 -4.63
N ALA A 45 1.17 17.43 -5.17
CA ALA A 45 0.49 16.51 -6.06
C ALA A 45 -0.16 15.33 -5.32
N LYS A 46 0.10 15.14 -4.02
CA LYS A 46 -0.43 14.00 -3.24
C LYS A 46 -1.97 13.93 -3.23
N PRO A 47 -2.72 15.03 -3.05
CA PRO A 47 -4.19 14.98 -3.10
C PRO A 47 -4.74 14.52 -4.46
N ASP A 48 -4.14 14.98 -5.56
CA ASP A 48 -4.59 14.56 -6.89
C ASP A 48 -4.09 13.15 -7.25
N ALA A 49 -2.93 12.73 -6.73
CA ALA A 49 -2.45 11.36 -6.86
C ALA A 49 -3.43 10.36 -6.22
N ARG A 50 -4.02 10.67 -5.05
CA ARG A 50 -5.08 9.84 -4.45
C ARG A 50 -6.27 9.66 -5.37
N LYS A 51 -6.79 10.77 -5.92
CA LYS A 51 -7.94 10.75 -6.84
C LYS A 51 -7.63 9.94 -8.10
N ASN A 52 -6.44 10.11 -8.67
CA ASN A 52 -6.01 9.38 -9.86
C ASN A 52 -5.92 7.88 -9.60
N ILE A 53 -5.38 7.47 -8.45
CA ILE A 53 -5.30 6.06 -8.05
C ILE A 53 -6.69 5.47 -7.88
N VAL A 54 -7.58 6.15 -7.17
CA VAL A 54 -8.98 5.71 -6.99
C VAL A 54 -9.66 5.53 -8.34
N ALA A 55 -9.51 6.51 -9.25
CA ALA A 55 -10.06 6.42 -10.60
C ALA A 55 -9.46 5.23 -11.38
N ALA A 56 -8.14 5.06 -11.37
CA ALA A 56 -7.47 3.99 -12.10
C ALA A 56 -7.85 2.59 -11.58
N LEU A 57 -7.94 2.40 -10.27
CA LEU A 57 -8.36 1.13 -9.66
C LEU A 57 -9.81 0.78 -10.04
N ASN A 58 -10.71 1.76 -10.08
CA ASN A 58 -12.11 1.56 -10.44
C ASN A 58 -12.37 1.42 -11.93
N GLU A 59 -11.50 1.99 -12.78
CA GLU A 59 -11.55 1.79 -14.24
C GLU A 59 -11.17 0.34 -14.63
N GLY A 60 -10.38 -0.34 -13.80
CA GLY A 60 -9.97 -1.73 -14.03
C GLY A 60 -8.78 -1.86 -14.98
N GLY A 61 -8.57 -3.06 -15.55
CA GLY A 61 -7.42 -3.35 -16.42
C GLY A 61 -6.17 -3.85 -15.68
N TYR A 62 -6.29 -4.15 -14.38
CA TYR A 62 -5.24 -4.72 -13.54
C TYR A 62 -5.53 -6.18 -13.17
N GLU A 63 -6.40 -6.85 -13.92
CA GLU A 63 -6.81 -8.22 -13.65
C GLU A 63 -5.59 -9.17 -13.66
N GLY A 64 -5.55 -10.09 -12.68
CA GLY A 64 -4.43 -11.01 -12.50
C GLY A 64 -3.17 -10.38 -11.88
N LYS A 65 -3.20 -9.09 -11.52
CA LYS A 65 -2.12 -8.41 -10.79
C LYS A 65 -2.53 -8.18 -9.34
N VAL A 66 -1.54 -8.17 -8.44
CA VAL A 66 -1.71 -7.64 -7.09
C VAL A 66 -1.72 -6.11 -7.17
N ARG A 67 -2.81 -5.49 -6.73
CA ARG A 67 -3.02 -4.04 -6.73
C ARG A 67 -2.70 -3.48 -5.36
N VAL A 68 -1.61 -2.75 -5.27
CA VAL A 68 -1.11 -2.19 -4.02
C VAL A 68 -1.07 -0.68 -4.11
N VAL A 69 -1.31 0.02 -3.01
CA VAL A 69 -1.07 1.45 -2.92
C VAL A 69 -0.05 1.71 -1.82
N ARG A 70 1.06 2.37 -2.17
CA ARG A 70 2.04 2.83 -1.19
C ARG A 70 1.62 4.21 -0.69
N VAL A 71 1.22 4.27 0.57
CA VAL A 71 0.78 5.49 1.23
C VAL A 71 1.97 6.26 1.78
N ASN A 72 1.75 7.49 2.26
CA ASN A 72 2.80 8.23 2.95
C ASN A 72 3.12 7.65 4.34
N ASP A 73 4.34 7.89 4.82
CA ASP A 73 4.78 7.48 6.17
C ASP A 73 3.98 8.14 7.30
N TRP A 74 3.76 7.41 8.39
CA TRP A 74 2.99 7.81 9.57
C TRP A 74 3.48 9.12 10.22
N THR A 75 4.73 9.54 10.02
CA THR A 75 5.23 10.81 10.55
C THR A 75 4.76 12.02 9.73
N THR A 76 4.14 11.80 8.58
CA THR A 76 3.61 12.84 7.71
C THR A 76 2.15 13.18 8.00
N GLN A 77 1.69 14.33 7.52
CA GLN A 77 0.29 14.74 7.60
C GLN A 77 -0.65 14.03 6.60
N TRP A 78 -0.14 13.14 5.73
CA TRP A 78 -0.90 12.61 4.59
C TRP A 78 -1.48 11.21 4.82
N THR A 79 -0.81 10.35 5.58
CA THR A 79 -1.12 8.91 5.68
C THR A 79 -2.58 8.62 5.98
N TYR A 80 -3.18 9.32 6.95
CA TYR A 80 -4.57 9.06 7.35
C TYR A 80 -5.53 9.26 6.17
N ALA A 81 -5.34 10.34 5.40
CA ALA A 81 -6.17 10.67 4.26
C ALA A 81 -5.86 9.78 3.05
N ASP A 82 -4.61 9.33 2.90
CA ASP A 82 -4.25 8.33 1.89
C ASP A 82 -5.00 7.02 2.12
N VAL A 83 -4.97 6.49 3.34
CA VAL A 83 -5.67 5.23 3.66
C VAL A 83 -7.18 5.41 3.52
N ILE A 84 -7.76 6.47 4.11
CA ILE A 84 -9.22 6.68 4.07
C ILE A 84 -9.70 6.86 2.63
N GLU A 85 -9.17 7.83 1.88
CA GLU A 85 -9.70 8.17 0.55
C GLU A 85 -9.51 7.02 -0.45
N VAL A 86 -8.39 6.31 -0.39
CA VAL A 86 -8.13 5.18 -1.30
C VAL A 86 -9.01 3.98 -0.96
N VAL A 87 -9.14 3.63 0.32
CA VAL A 87 -9.90 2.44 0.73
C VAL A 87 -11.40 2.68 0.59
N GLU A 88 -11.92 3.85 0.95
CA GLU A 88 -13.33 4.19 0.72
C GLU A 88 -13.63 4.30 -0.78
N GLY A 89 -12.75 4.92 -1.55
CA GLY A 89 -12.97 5.18 -2.97
C GLY A 89 -12.81 3.94 -3.87
N ALA A 90 -11.89 3.04 -3.54
CA ALA A 90 -11.52 1.92 -4.40
C ALA A 90 -11.20 0.62 -3.66
N GLY A 91 -11.59 0.48 -2.38
CA GLY A 91 -11.28 -0.68 -1.55
C GLY A 91 -11.63 -2.00 -2.20
N GLN A 92 -12.80 -2.10 -2.85
CA GLN A 92 -13.22 -3.31 -3.60
C GLN A 92 -12.20 -3.77 -4.66
N ASN A 93 -11.43 -2.82 -5.21
CA ASN A 93 -10.43 -3.02 -6.26
C ASN A 93 -8.99 -2.92 -5.75
N LEU A 94 -8.79 -2.92 -4.43
CA LEU A 94 -7.49 -2.87 -3.77
C LEU A 94 -7.19 -4.20 -3.06
N ASP A 95 -5.95 -4.65 -3.15
CA ASP A 95 -5.49 -5.91 -2.55
C ASP A 95 -4.65 -5.69 -1.28
N CYS A 96 -3.73 -4.71 -1.29
CA CYS A 96 -2.93 -4.34 -0.11
C CYS A 96 -2.66 -2.82 -0.01
N ILE A 97 -2.39 -2.37 1.21
CA ILE A 97 -1.70 -1.11 1.48
C ILE A 97 -0.23 -1.40 1.80
N MET A 98 0.67 -0.71 1.13
CA MET A 98 2.09 -0.71 1.47
C MET A 98 2.39 0.47 2.40
N LEU A 99 2.90 0.18 3.60
CA LEU A 99 3.30 1.17 4.58
C LEU A 99 4.83 1.37 4.51
N PRO A 100 5.32 2.56 4.12
CA PRO A 100 6.74 2.86 4.07
C PRO A 100 7.33 3.02 5.48
N LYS A 101 8.66 3.01 5.58
CA LYS A 101 9.44 3.43 6.77
C LYS A 101 8.99 2.79 8.08
N VAL A 102 8.54 1.54 8.08
CA VAL A 102 8.07 0.86 9.29
C VAL A 102 9.25 0.61 10.24
N GLN A 103 9.08 1.01 11.50
CA GLN A 103 10.07 0.91 12.57
C GLN A 103 9.58 0.06 13.73
N THR A 104 8.27 0.04 14.00
CA THR A 104 7.72 -0.63 15.17
C THR A 104 6.43 -1.41 14.83
N PRO A 105 6.10 -2.50 15.57
CA PRO A 105 4.86 -3.25 15.35
C PRO A 105 3.60 -2.41 15.58
N GLU A 106 3.66 -1.37 16.44
CA GLU A 106 2.53 -0.48 16.71
C GLU A 106 2.06 0.28 15.47
N GLN A 107 2.98 0.61 14.54
CA GLN A 107 2.62 1.25 13.27
C GLN A 107 1.80 0.32 12.37
N ILE A 108 2.05 -0.99 12.42
CA ILE A 108 1.23 -2.00 11.72
C ILE A 108 -0.13 -2.15 12.41
N VAL A 109 -0.15 -2.23 13.73
CA VAL A 109 -1.41 -2.32 14.50
C VAL A 109 -2.28 -1.08 14.26
N ALA A 110 -1.70 0.11 14.19
CA ALA A 110 -2.42 1.34 13.87
C ALA A 110 -3.07 1.27 12.47
N LEU A 111 -2.35 0.77 11.47
CA LEU A 111 -2.88 0.60 10.11
C LEU A 111 -3.99 -0.45 10.07
N ASP A 112 -3.82 -1.60 10.74
CA ASP A 112 -4.83 -2.65 10.85
C ASP A 112 -6.13 -2.12 11.49
N LEU A 113 -6.02 -1.39 12.60
CA LEU A 113 -7.18 -0.79 13.27
C LEU A 113 -7.91 0.18 12.34
N LEU A 114 -7.19 1.06 11.63
CA LEU A 114 -7.77 1.99 10.67
C LEU A 114 -8.47 1.27 9.52
N LEU A 115 -7.81 0.31 8.87
CA LEU A 115 -8.39 -0.52 7.81
C LEU A 115 -9.65 -1.24 8.29
N THR A 116 -9.61 -1.82 9.49
CA THR A 116 -10.74 -2.52 10.09
C THR A 116 -11.94 -1.59 10.29
N GLN A 117 -11.73 -0.33 10.70
CA GLN A 117 -12.82 0.63 10.83
C GLN A 117 -13.42 1.00 9.47
N ILE A 118 -12.57 1.27 8.47
CA ILE A 118 -13.02 1.66 7.13
C ILE A 118 -13.77 0.49 6.46
N GLU A 119 -13.24 -0.73 6.54
CA GLU A 119 -13.89 -1.92 5.99
C GLU A 119 -15.28 -2.14 6.60
N LYS A 120 -15.42 -2.03 7.94
CA LYS A 120 -16.72 -2.11 8.61
C LYS A 120 -17.68 -1.00 8.16
N ALA A 121 -17.20 0.23 8.07
CA ALA A 121 -18.00 1.38 7.69
C ALA A 121 -18.52 1.29 6.24
N ASN A 122 -17.75 0.66 5.36
CA ASN A 122 -18.07 0.53 3.92
C ASN A 122 -18.67 -0.84 3.55
N GLY A 123 -18.89 -1.74 4.52
CA GLY A 123 -19.46 -3.06 4.28
C GLY A 123 -18.53 -4.04 3.56
N PHE A 124 -17.22 -3.81 3.62
CA PHE A 124 -16.22 -4.75 3.12
C PHE A 124 -16.00 -5.90 4.10
N GLU A 125 -15.58 -7.07 3.59
CA GLU A 125 -15.11 -8.16 4.44
C GLU A 125 -13.92 -7.68 5.30
N VAL A 126 -14.04 -7.80 6.62
CA VAL A 126 -13.00 -7.37 7.54
C VAL A 126 -11.79 -8.28 7.42
N GLY A 127 -10.62 -7.69 7.17
CA GLY A 127 -9.36 -8.41 6.99
C GLY A 127 -8.95 -8.58 5.53
N ARG A 128 -9.78 -8.15 4.56
CA ARG A 128 -9.53 -8.44 3.15
C ARG A 128 -8.38 -7.65 2.53
N ILE A 129 -8.13 -6.42 3.01
CA ILE A 129 -7.02 -5.59 2.55
C ILE A 129 -5.79 -5.94 3.37
N GLY A 130 -4.79 -6.50 2.70
CA GLY A 130 -3.51 -6.86 3.31
C GLY A 130 -2.61 -5.66 3.57
N ILE A 131 -1.54 -5.90 4.33
CA ILE A 131 -0.50 -4.93 4.63
C ILE A 131 0.83 -5.44 4.09
N GLU A 132 1.53 -4.59 3.34
CA GLU A 132 2.93 -4.79 2.96
C GLU A 132 3.79 -3.81 3.77
N ALA A 133 4.64 -4.32 4.65
CA ALA A 133 5.49 -3.50 5.51
C ALA A 133 6.86 -3.28 4.86
N GLN A 134 7.20 -2.03 4.55
CA GLN A 134 8.50 -1.69 3.99
C GLN A 134 9.49 -1.36 5.12
N ILE A 135 10.53 -2.17 5.22
CA ILE A 135 11.65 -2.04 6.13
C ILE A 135 12.79 -1.36 5.40
N GLU A 136 13.08 -0.14 5.83
CA GLU A 136 14.07 0.72 5.17
C GLU A 136 14.83 1.62 6.14
N ASN A 137 14.94 1.19 7.39
CA ASN A 137 15.79 1.81 8.40
C ASN A 137 16.26 0.75 9.41
N ALA A 138 17.28 1.09 10.19
CA ALA A 138 17.91 0.17 11.14
C ALA A 138 16.94 -0.31 12.23
N LEU A 139 16.06 0.56 12.75
CA LEU A 139 15.12 0.20 13.81
C LEU A 139 14.06 -0.79 13.32
N GLY A 140 13.54 -0.59 12.10
CA GLY A 140 12.64 -1.52 11.43
C GLY A 140 13.27 -2.90 11.25
N LEU A 141 14.56 -2.95 10.85
CA LEU A 141 15.28 -4.23 10.74
C LEU A 141 15.44 -4.92 12.10
N LEU A 142 15.79 -4.17 13.16
CA LEU A 142 15.89 -4.73 14.52
C LEU A 142 14.55 -5.28 15.04
N ASN A 143 13.43 -4.73 14.57
CA ASN A 143 12.09 -5.12 14.99
C ASN A 143 11.35 -6.02 13.98
N VAL A 144 12.02 -6.51 12.93
CA VAL A 144 11.37 -7.14 11.77
C VAL A 144 10.47 -8.33 12.15
N ASP A 145 10.90 -9.17 13.10
CA ASP A 145 10.10 -10.30 13.57
C ASP A 145 8.79 -9.85 14.20
N LYS A 146 8.84 -8.80 15.03
CA LYS A 146 7.66 -8.23 15.68
C LYS A 146 6.73 -7.56 14.67
N ILE A 147 7.30 -6.84 13.70
CA ILE A 147 6.56 -6.19 12.62
C ILE A 147 5.84 -7.25 11.77
N ALA A 148 6.54 -8.32 11.39
CA ALA A 148 5.99 -9.40 10.57
C ALA A 148 4.81 -10.13 11.24
N THR A 149 4.78 -10.20 12.58
CA THR A 149 3.71 -10.86 13.33
C THR A 149 2.71 -9.89 13.97
N ALA A 150 2.80 -8.58 13.69
CA ALA A 150 2.01 -7.56 14.38
C ALA A 150 0.51 -7.59 14.03
N SER A 151 0.15 -8.13 12.86
CA SER A 151 -1.23 -8.23 12.41
C SER A 151 -1.40 -9.43 11.47
N PRO A 152 -2.56 -10.14 11.49
CA PRO A 152 -2.87 -11.16 10.50
C PRO A 152 -2.99 -10.62 9.07
N ARG A 153 -3.05 -9.29 8.87
CA ARG A 153 -3.06 -8.66 7.54
C ARG A 153 -1.68 -8.59 6.91
N VAL A 154 -0.60 -8.75 7.67
CA VAL A 154 0.75 -8.65 7.10
C VAL A 154 0.97 -9.79 6.12
N GLU A 155 1.07 -9.45 4.83
CA GLU A 155 1.30 -10.43 3.76
C GLU A 155 2.76 -10.44 3.32
N THR A 156 3.44 -9.30 3.36
CA THR A 156 4.78 -9.13 2.79
C THR A 156 5.63 -8.17 3.61
N ILE A 157 6.92 -8.50 3.74
CA ILE A 157 7.97 -7.58 4.19
C ILE A 157 8.79 -7.17 2.97
N ILE A 158 8.97 -5.87 2.76
CA ILE A 158 9.71 -5.29 1.64
C ILE A 158 10.99 -4.66 2.18
N PHE A 159 12.13 -4.99 1.60
CA PHE A 159 13.38 -4.29 1.91
C PHE A 159 13.54 -3.08 0.99
N GLY A 160 13.58 -1.87 1.56
CA GLY A 160 13.79 -0.61 0.84
C GLY A 160 15.26 -0.18 0.89
N PRO A 161 16.11 -0.57 -0.08
CA PRO A 161 17.56 -0.40 0.04
C PRO A 161 18.05 1.04 -0.04
N ALA A 162 17.33 1.93 -0.74
CA ALA A 162 17.75 3.32 -0.93
C ALA A 162 17.70 4.10 0.39
N ASP A 163 16.56 4.05 1.07
CA ASP A 163 16.40 4.69 2.38
C ASP A 163 17.17 3.96 3.49
N PHE A 164 17.32 2.64 3.38
CA PHE A 164 18.10 1.87 4.35
C PHE A 164 19.59 2.27 4.38
N MET A 165 20.11 2.78 3.26
CA MET A 165 21.50 3.23 3.16
C MET A 165 21.73 4.63 3.77
N ALA A 166 20.68 5.45 3.86
CA ALA A 166 20.75 6.85 4.27
C ALA A 166 20.99 7.01 5.79
#